data_AF-Q6YBB1-F1
#
_entry.id   AF-Q6YBB1-F1
#
_cell.length_a   1.000
_cell.length_b   1.000
_cell.length_c   1.000
_cell.angle_alpha   90.00
_cell.angle_beta   90.00
_cell.angle_gamma   90.00
#
_symmetry.space_group_name_H-M   'P 1'
#
loop_
_entity.id
_entity.type
_entity.pdbx_description
1 polymer ?
#
loop_
_entity_poly.entity_id
_entity_poly.type
_entity_poly.pdbx_seq_one_letter_code
_entity_poly.pdbx_strand_id
1 'polypeptide(L)'
;KNVKIVLPEGEDERVLIAATQLQKTDYVSPIVLGNEDNIKSLASKHALDLTQIEIIDPATSELKDELVDAFVERRKGKATKEQAIELLDNVNYFGTMLVYTGKAEGLVSGAAHSTGDTVRPALQIIKTKPGVSRTSGIFFMIKGDEQYIFGDCA
;
A
#
# COMPACT_ATOMS: atom_id res chain seq x y z
N LYS A 1 -0.08 -19.13 4.13
CA LYS A 1 0.77 -18.43 3.13
C LYS A 1 0.96 -17.04 3.71
N ASN A 2 2.18 -16.61 4.03
CA ASN A 2 2.43 -15.25 4.54
C ASN A 2 2.45 -14.26 3.36
N VAL A 3 1.27 -13.75 2.98
CA VAL A 3 1.13 -12.77 1.89
C VAL A 3 1.54 -11.39 2.42
N LYS A 4 2.52 -10.74 1.79
CA LYS A 4 2.97 -9.40 2.13
C LYS A 4 2.01 -8.34 1.59
N ILE A 5 1.44 -7.55 2.50
CA ILE A 5 0.51 -6.47 2.15
C ILE A 5 1.07 -5.15 2.66
N VAL A 6 1.22 -4.19 1.75
CA VAL A 6 1.67 -2.84 2.08
C VAL A 6 0.52 -2.03 2.68
N LEU A 7 0.81 -1.35 3.78
CA LEU A 7 -0.07 -0.43 4.50
C LEU A 7 0.60 0.95 4.50
N PRO A 8 0.31 1.82 3.51
CA PRO A 8 1.02 3.07 3.32
C PRO A 8 0.83 4.11 4.43
N GLU A 9 -0.23 3.97 5.22
CA GLU A 9 -0.70 4.98 6.16
C GLU A 9 -0.26 4.63 7.60
N GLY A 10 1.03 4.36 7.82
CA GLY A 10 1.55 3.87 9.10
C GLY A 10 1.39 4.81 10.29
N GLU A 11 1.19 6.10 10.02
CA GLU A 11 0.91 7.12 11.04
C GLU A 11 -0.59 7.25 11.37
N ASP A 12 -1.46 6.42 10.77
CA ASP A 12 -2.87 6.30 11.13
C ASP A 12 -3.07 5.21 12.21
N GLU A 13 -3.73 5.57 13.31
CA GLU A 13 -3.93 4.64 14.44
C GLU A 13 -4.68 3.36 14.04
N ARG A 14 -5.65 3.44 13.12
CA ARG A 14 -6.47 2.29 12.71
C ARG A 14 -5.61 1.31 11.92
N VAL A 15 -4.76 1.84 11.04
CA VAL A 15 -3.86 1.05 10.20
C VAL A 15 -2.78 0.39 11.05
N LEU A 16 -2.18 1.11 11.98
CA LEU A 16 -1.13 0.56 12.84
C LEU A 16 -1.66 -0.51 13.80
N ILE A 17 -2.86 -0.30 14.38
CA ILE A 17 -3.54 -1.32 15.19
C ILE A 17 -3.82 -2.56 14.33
N ALA A 18 -4.38 -2.40 13.13
CA ALA A 18 -4.67 -3.52 12.24
C ALA A 18 -3.40 -4.29 11.84
N ALA A 19 -2.30 -3.59 11.55
CA ALA A 19 -1.01 -4.20 11.27
C ALA A 19 -0.54 -5.10 12.42
N THR A 20 -0.63 -4.63 13.67
CA THR A 20 -0.22 -5.43 14.85
C THR A 20 -1.11 -6.65 15.09
N GLN A 21 -2.37 -6.60 14.67
CA GLN A 21 -3.27 -7.75 14.72
C GLN A 21 -2.92 -8.76 13.62
N LEU A 22 -2.72 -8.29 12.39
CA LEU A 22 -2.34 -9.13 11.24
C LEU A 22 -1.01 -9.83 11.46
N GLN A 23 -0.04 -9.16 12.09
CA GLN A 23 1.27 -9.73 12.41
C GLN A 23 1.19 -10.96 13.35
N LYS A 24 0.11 -11.11 14.12
CA LYS A 24 -0.12 -12.27 15.01
C LYS A 24 -0.68 -13.49 14.27
N THR A 25 -0.84 -13.39 12.95
CA THR A 25 -1.48 -14.39 12.11
C THR A 25 -0.48 -15.01 11.13
N ASP A 26 -0.86 -16.09 10.45
CA ASP A 26 -0.02 -16.83 9.48
C ASP A 26 -0.48 -16.65 8.01
N TYR A 27 -1.41 -15.70 7.79
CA TYR A 27 -2.01 -15.44 6.49
C TYR A 27 -1.58 -14.11 5.85
N VAL A 28 -1.22 -13.09 6.64
CA VAL A 28 -0.77 -11.79 6.13
C VAL A 28 0.45 -11.30 6.91
N SER A 29 1.45 -10.80 6.20
CA SER A 29 2.61 -10.12 6.74
C SER A 29 2.54 -8.63 6.37
N PRO A 30 2.20 -7.73 7.29
CA PRO A 30 2.06 -6.31 6.98
C PRO A 30 3.44 -5.65 6.76
N ILE A 31 3.52 -4.80 5.74
CA ILE A 31 4.62 -3.84 5.54
C ILE A 31 4.04 -2.45 5.76
N VAL A 32 4.50 -1.74 6.79
CA VAL A 32 3.99 -0.41 7.14
C VAL A 32 4.93 0.65 6.58
N LEU A 33 4.38 1.68 5.93
CA LEU A 33 5.17 2.81 5.43
C LEU A 33 4.97 4.06 6.28
N GLY A 34 6.02 4.86 6.39
CA GLY A 34 5.98 6.18 7.04
C GLY A 34 7.26 6.46 7.81
N ASN A 35 7.30 7.59 8.50
CA ASN A 35 8.46 7.94 9.29
C ASN A 35 8.58 7.01 10.52
N GLU A 36 9.72 6.38 10.68
CA GLU A 36 9.92 5.33 11.69
C GLU A 36 9.72 5.86 13.12
N ASP A 37 10.19 7.06 13.42
CA ASP A 37 10.06 7.67 14.76
C ASP A 37 8.60 8.03 15.07
N ASN A 38 7.87 8.57 14.10
CA ASN A 38 6.44 8.86 14.23
C ASN A 38 5.63 7.58 14.50
N ILE A 39 5.89 6.52 13.72
CA ILE A 39 5.22 5.22 13.88
C ILE A 39 5.51 4.62 15.25
N LYS A 40 6.77 4.63 15.71
CA LYS A 40 7.16 4.12 17.04
C LYS A 40 6.53 4.92 18.18
N SER A 41 6.45 6.25 18.03
CA SER A 41 5.77 7.13 18.98
C SER A 41 4.28 6.81 19.08
N LEU A 42 3.61 6.65 17.94
CA LEU A 42 2.21 6.25 17.88
C LEU A 42 1.99 4.86 18.50
N ALA A 43 2.81 3.88 18.17
CA ALA A 43 2.73 2.56 18.79
C ALA A 43 2.90 2.59 20.30
N SER A 44 3.84 3.38 20.81
CA SER A 44 4.07 3.55 22.25
C SER A 44 2.84 4.13 22.95
N LYS A 45 2.19 5.13 22.35
CA LYS A 45 0.96 5.74 22.87
C LYS A 45 -0.18 4.72 23.00
N HIS A 46 -0.25 3.74 22.10
CA HIS A 46 -1.30 2.72 22.07
C HIS A 46 -0.85 1.35 22.62
N ALA A 47 0.33 1.27 23.24
CA ALA A 47 0.94 0.03 23.76
C ALA A 47 1.00 -1.11 22.72
N LEU A 48 1.33 -0.76 21.47
CA LEU A 48 1.43 -1.68 20.35
C LEU A 48 2.85 -2.25 20.23
N ASP A 49 2.94 -3.55 19.93
CA ASP A 49 4.20 -4.24 19.65
C ASP A 49 4.46 -4.26 18.15
N LEU A 50 5.56 -3.62 17.73
CA LEU A 50 6.01 -3.51 16.34
C LEU A 50 7.16 -4.46 15.98
N THR A 51 7.63 -5.30 16.92
CA THR A 51 8.90 -6.05 16.77
C THR A 51 9.00 -6.91 15.51
N GLN A 52 7.88 -7.39 14.99
CA GLN A 52 7.83 -8.27 13.82
C GLN A 52 7.22 -7.60 12.58
N ILE A 53 6.95 -6.29 12.64
CA ILE A 53 6.38 -5.54 11.52
C ILE A 53 7.53 -4.91 10.73
N GLU A 54 7.55 -5.15 9.43
CA GLU A 54 8.46 -4.47 8.50
C GLU A 54 8.00 -3.01 8.35
N ILE A 55 8.84 -2.05 8.78
CA ILE A 55 8.59 -0.61 8.64
C ILE A 55 9.57 -0.04 7.64
N ILE A 56 9.08 0.69 6.65
CA ILE A 56 9.91 1.32 5.61
C ILE A 56 9.56 2.79 5.51
N ASP A 57 10.57 3.65 5.68
CA ASP A 57 10.45 5.07 5.39
C ASP A 57 10.86 5.33 3.93
N PRO A 58 9.95 5.81 3.04
CA PRO A 58 10.28 6.11 1.64
C PRO A 58 11.41 7.12 1.48
N ALA A 59 11.61 8.03 2.45
CA ALA A 59 12.61 9.07 2.37
C ALA A 59 14.04 8.51 2.51
N THR A 60 14.22 7.45 3.31
CA THR A 60 15.53 6.91 3.69
C THR A 60 15.77 5.48 3.20
N SER A 61 14.76 4.83 2.61
CA SER A 61 14.84 3.46 2.13
C SER A 61 15.91 3.24 1.06
N GLU A 62 16.76 2.24 1.25
CA GLU A 62 17.75 1.79 0.26
C GLU A 62 17.12 1.29 -1.05
N LEU A 63 15.85 0.86 -1.01
CA LEU A 63 15.10 0.45 -2.20
C LEU A 63 14.77 1.63 -3.14
N LYS A 64 14.93 2.88 -2.69
CA LYS A 64 14.39 4.04 -3.41
C LYS A 64 14.98 4.18 -4.82
N ASP A 65 16.29 4.01 -4.98
CA ASP A 65 16.96 4.18 -6.27
C ASP A 65 16.47 3.17 -7.32
N GLU A 66 16.37 1.88 -6.96
CA GLU A 66 15.86 0.86 -7.88
C GLU A 66 14.37 1.07 -8.21
N LEU A 67 13.57 1.56 -7.25
CA LEU A 67 12.16 1.85 -7.49
C LEU A 67 12.00 3.08 -8.39
N VAL A 68 12.84 4.10 -8.25
CA VAL A 68 12.86 5.28 -9.13
C VAL A 68 13.15 4.86 -10.57
N ASP A 69 14.19 4.07 -10.80
CA ASP A 69 14.56 3.62 -12.14
C ASP A 69 13.43 2.76 -12.77
N ALA A 70 12.87 1.82 -12.00
CA ALA A 70 11.74 1.01 -12.44
C ALA A 70 10.48 1.85 -12.74
N PHE A 71 10.23 2.91 -11.97
CA PHE A 71 9.11 3.82 -12.21
C PHE A 71 9.31 4.59 -13.51
N VAL A 72 10.47 5.19 -13.74
CA VAL A 72 10.78 5.93 -14.98
C VAL A 72 10.59 5.05 -16.21
N GLU A 73 11.12 3.82 -16.19
CA GLU A 73 10.94 2.84 -17.25
C GLU A 73 9.44 2.54 -17.45
N ARG A 74 8.72 2.28 -16.37
CA ARG A 74 7.27 1.97 -16.40
C ARG A 74 6.45 3.12 -16.97
N ARG A 75 6.87 4.37 -16.75
CA ARG A 75 6.22 5.59 -17.25
C ARG A 75 6.54 5.88 -18.72
N LYS A 76 7.50 5.19 -19.34
CA LYS A 76 7.81 5.31 -20.79
C LYS A 76 8.01 6.76 -21.25
N GLY A 77 8.87 7.50 -20.53
CA GLY A 77 9.19 8.89 -20.83
C GLY A 77 8.16 9.93 -20.37
N LYS A 78 7.08 9.51 -19.68
CA LYS A 78 6.08 10.44 -19.10
C LYS A 78 6.46 11.00 -17.72
N ALA A 79 7.59 10.59 -17.18
CA ALA A 79 8.16 11.11 -15.94
C ALA A 79 9.69 11.16 -16.08
N THR A 80 10.30 12.26 -15.63
CA THR A 80 11.76 12.36 -15.49
C THR A 80 12.21 11.66 -14.21
N LYS A 81 13.53 11.45 -14.05
CA LYS A 81 14.09 10.86 -12.83
C LYS A 81 13.84 11.74 -11.61
N GLU A 82 13.91 13.05 -11.76
CA GLU A 82 13.65 14.03 -10.70
C GLU A 82 12.20 13.97 -10.24
N GLN A 83 11.25 13.92 -11.19
CA GLN A 83 9.83 13.75 -10.89
C GLN A 83 9.54 12.40 -10.21
N ALA A 84 10.25 11.35 -10.62
CA ALA A 84 10.12 10.03 -10.01
C ALA A 84 10.60 10.03 -8.55
N ILE A 85 11.74 10.67 -8.26
CA ILE A 85 12.27 10.80 -6.89
C ILE A 85 11.23 11.47 -5.98
N GLU A 86 10.67 12.61 -6.41
CA GLU A 86 9.65 13.35 -5.65
C GLU A 86 8.35 12.53 -5.48
N LEU A 87 7.88 11.86 -6.55
CA LEU A 87 6.68 11.04 -6.46
C LEU A 87 6.86 9.84 -5.52
N LEU A 88 8.05 9.27 -5.44
CA LEU A 88 8.33 8.13 -4.59
C LEU A 88 8.57 8.48 -3.12
N ASP A 89 8.61 9.77 -2.75
CA ASP A 89 8.44 10.20 -1.35
C ASP A 89 6.99 9.98 -0.87
N ASN A 90 6.02 9.92 -1.78
CA ASN A 90 4.64 9.63 -1.43
C ASN A 90 4.44 8.14 -1.12
N VAL A 91 3.96 7.84 0.09
CA VAL A 91 3.73 6.47 0.57
C VAL A 91 2.86 5.61 -0.36
N ASN A 92 1.84 6.17 -1.03
CA ASN A 92 1.01 5.40 -1.96
C ASN A 92 1.76 5.04 -3.24
N TYR A 93 2.58 5.95 -3.78
CA TYR A 93 3.43 5.65 -4.94
C TYR A 93 4.54 4.65 -4.59
N PHE A 94 5.23 4.88 -3.47
CA PHE A 94 6.26 3.97 -2.97
C PHE A 94 5.70 2.57 -2.75
N GLY A 95 4.59 2.46 -2.01
CA GLY A 95 3.92 1.18 -1.77
C GLY A 95 3.43 0.50 -3.04
N THR A 96 2.90 1.27 -4.00
CA THR A 96 2.50 0.71 -5.31
C THR A 96 3.72 0.17 -6.08
N MET A 97 4.87 0.83 -5.97
CA MET A 97 6.12 0.37 -6.59
C MET A 97 6.69 -0.88 -5.91
N LEU A 98 6.56 -1.02 -4.58
CA LEU A 98 6.88 -2.28 -3.89
C LEU A 98 6.07 -3.45 -4.46
N VAL A 99 4.76 -3.25 -4.68
CA VAL A 99 3.90 -4.27 -5.29
C VAL A 99 4.32 -4.57 -6.72
N TYR A 100 4.55 -3.53 -7.52
CA TYR A 100 4.92 -3.69 -8.94
C TYR A 100 6.26 -4.41 -9.14
N THR A 101 7.22 -4.17 -8.25
CA THR A 101 8.55 -4.81 -8.30
C THR A 101 8.60 -6.17 -7.58
N GLY A 102 7.45 -6.68 -7.10
CA GLY A 102 7.34 -8.00 -6.48
C GLY A 102 7.89 -8.08 -5.06
N LYS A 103 8.09 -6.95 -4.38
CA LYS A 103 8.48 -6.90 -2.97
C LYS A 103 7.28 -7.07 -2.02
N ALA A 104 6.07 -6.89 -2.54
CA ALA A 104 4.81 -7.18 -1.88
C ALA A 104 3.76 -7.70 -2.87
N GLU A 105 2.71 -8.37 -2.38
CA GLU A 105 1.66 -8.94 -3.23
C GLU A 105 0.42 -8.04 -3.35
N GLY A 106 0.28 -7.03 -2.49
CA GLY A 106 -0.85 -6.12 -2.50
C GLY A 106 -0.64 -4.88 -1.64
N LEU A 107 -1.58 -3.94 -1.74
CA LEU A 107 -1.58 -2.68 -1.01
C LEU A 107 -3.00 -2.35 -0.54
N VAL A 108 -3.13 -1.88 0.70
CA VAL A 108 -4.39 -1.37 1.27
C VAL A 108 -4.14 0.02 1.82
N SER A 109 -4.87 1.01 1.31
CA SER A 109 -4.78 2.43 1.68
C SER A 109 -6.16 3.08 1.57
N GLY A 110 -6.30 4.32 2.04
CA GLY A 110 -7.54 5.10 1.98
C GLY A 110 -8.14 5.40 3.36
N ALA A 111 -7.45 5.09 4.45
CA ALA A 111 -7.83 5.53 5.78
C ALA A 111 -7.62 7.04 5.94
N ALA A 112 -6.49 7.55 5.44
CA ALA A 112 -6.07 8.95 5.49
C ALA A 112 -6.08 9.64 4.11
N HIS A 113 -6.14 8.87 3.02
CA HIS A 113 -6.13 9.37 1.64
C HIS A 113 -7.47 9.20 0.92
N SER A 114 -7.69 9.98 -0.14
CA SER A 114 -8.88 9.80 -0.99
C SER A 114 -8.78 8.53 -1.84
N THR A 115 -9.93 8.02 -2.30
CA THR A 115 -9.99 6.92 -3.29
C THR A 115 -9.17 7.28 -4.54
N GLY A 116 -9.19 8.55 -4.95
CA GLY A 116 -8.43 9.06 -6.08
C GLY A 116 -6.92 8.93 -5.89
N ASP A 117 -6.42 9.18 -4.69
CA ASP A 117 -4.99 9.09 -4.36
C ASP A 117 -4.49 7.65 -4.33
N THR A 118 -5.36 6.70 -3.95
CA THR A 118 -5.03 5.27 -3.94
C THR A 118 -5.09 4.65 -5.35
N VAL A 119 -6.16 4.92 -6.11
CA VAL A 119 -6.36 4.28 -7.43
C VAL A 119 -5.44 4.84 -8.52
N ARG A 120 -5.04 6.11 -8.42
CA ARG A 120 -4.19 6.77 -9.43
C ARG A 120 -2.83 6.08 -9.62
N PRO A 121 -1.99 5.86 -8.60
CA PRO A 121 -0.73 5.16 -8.77
C PRO A 121 -0.96 3.71 -9.23
N ALA A 122 -2.00 3.03 -8.72
CA ALA A 122 -2.33 1.67 -9.15
C ALA A 122 -2.59 1.57 -10.67
N LEU A 123 -3.35 2.51 -11.25
CA LEU A 123 -3.61 2.57 -12.69
C LEU A 123 -2.38 3.00 -13.50
N GLN A 124 -1.52 3.88 -12.96
CA GLN A 124 -0.31 4.32 -13.64
C GLN A 124 0.78 3.24 -13.68
N ILE A 125 0.88 2.44 -12.63
CA ILE A 125 1.99 1.51 -12.37
C ILE A 125 1.54 0.07 -12.61
N ILE A 126 0.60 -0.47 -11.83
CA ILE A 126 0.20 -1.89 -11.90
C ILE A 126 -0.61 -2.16 -13.18
N LYS A 127 -1.58 -1.30 -13.48
CA LYS A 127 -2.55 -1.38 -14.60
C LYS A 127 -3.57 -2.51 -14.44
N THR A 128 -4.53 -2.54 -15.36
CA THR A 128 -5.51 -3.62 -15.48
C THR A 128 -4.89 -4.88 -16.08
N LYS A 129 -5.52 -6.03 -15.83
CA LYS A 129 -5.17 -7.29 -16.51
C LYS A 129 -5.40 -7.18 -18.03
N PRO A 130 -4.68 -7.96 -18.85
CA PRO A 130 -4.94 -8.03 -20.30
C PRO A 130 -6.42 -8.34 -20.58
N GLY A 131 -7.02 -7.59 -21.51
CA GLY A 131 -8.45 -7.71 -21.84
C GLY A 131 -9.40 -6.92 -20.94
N VAL A 132 -8.91 -6.30 -19.85
CA VAL A 132 -9.74 -5.47 -18.95
C VAL A 132 -9.41 -3.99 -19.18
N SER A 133 -10.45 -3.18 -19.46
CA SER A 133 -10.27 -1.76 -19.78
C SER A 133 -10.26 -0.84 -18.55
N ARG A 134 -11.00 -1.19 -17.50
CA ARG A 134 -11.23 -0.35 -16.31
C ARG A 134 -11.35 -1.22 -15.05
N THR A 135 -11.17 -0.60 -13.90
CA THR A 135 -11.51 -1.16 -12.57
C THR A 135 -13.01 -0.95 -12.28
N SER A 136 -13.55 -1.72 -11.34
CA SER A 136 -14.92 -1.59 -10.82
C SER A 136 -14.92 -1.84 -9.30
N GLY A 137 -15.76 -1.13 -8.55
CA GLY A 137 -15.96 -1.35 -7.13
C GLY A 137 -17.06 -2.37 -6.87
N ILE A 138 -16.75 -3.40 -6.08
CA ILE A 138 -17.74 -4.39 -5.64
C ILE A 138 -17.91 -4.39 -4.12
N PHE A 139 -19.10 -4.74 -3.66
CA PHE A 139 -19.41 -4.93 -2.26
C PHE A 139 -19.94 -6.35 -2.02
N PHE A 140 -19.45 -6.97 -0.95
CA PHE A 140 -20.10 -8.16 -0.39
C PHE A 140 -21.27 -7.73 0.48
N MET A 141 -22.47 -8.20 0.14
CA MET A 141 -23.69 -7.96 0.92
C MET A 141 -24.00 -9.24 1.70
N ILE A 142 -23.87 -9.19 3.02
CA ILE A 142 -23.97 -10.38 3.89
C ILE A 142 -25.09 -10.17 4.91
N LYS A 143 -26.04 -11.12 4.99
CA LYS A 143 -27.14 -11.12 5.97
C LYS A 143 -27.49 -12.54 6.38
N GLY A 144 -27.20 -12.91 7.63
CA GLY A 144 -27.32 -14.29 8.07
C GLY A 144 -26.43 -15.19 7.21
N ASP A 145 -27.00 -16.23 6.63
CA ASP A 145 -26.30 -17.16 5.74
C ASP A 145 -26.34 -16.73 4.25
N GLU A 146 -26.96 -15.59 3.94
CA GLU A 146 -27.01 -15.05 2.58
C GLU A 146 -25.76 -14.21 2.26
N GLN A 147 -25.17 -14.48 1.09
CA GLN A 147 -24.01 -13.73 0.58
C GLN A 147 -24.21 -13.36 -0.89
N TYR A 148 -24.21 -12.06 -1.19
CA TYR A 148 -24.31 -11.51 -2.54
C TYR A 148 -23.09 -10.65 -2.89
N ILE A 149 -22.87 -10.44 -4.18
CA ILE A 149 -21.90 -9.46 -4.71
C ILE A 149 -22.68 -8.42 -5.50
N PHE A 150 -22.53 -7.14 -5.15
CA PHE A 150 -23.02 -6.01 -5.92
C PHE A 150 -21.87 -5.33 -6.66
N GLY A 151 -22.08 -4.97 -7.92
CA GLY A 151 -21.14 -4.18 -8.72
C GLY A 151 -21.83 -3.58 -9.95
N ASP A 152 -21.42 -2.44 -10.49
CA ASP A 152 -20.38 -1.50 -10.01
C ASP A 152 -20.97 -0.45 -9.05
N CYS A 153 -20.34 -0.21 -7.91
CA CYS A 153 -20.90 0.63 -6.82
C CYS A 153 -19.92 1.68 -6.24
N ALA A 154 -18.72 1.84 -6.81
CA ALA A 154 -17.74 2.84 -6.37
C ALA A 154 -16.75 3.23 -7.48
#